data_AF-T1GYD7-F1
#
_entry.id   AF-T1GYD7-F1
#
_cell.length_a   1.000
_cell.length_b   1.000
_cell.length_c   1.000
_cell.angle_alpha   90.00
_cell.angle_beta   90.00
_cell.angle_gamma   90.00
#
_symmetry.space_group_name_H-M   'P 1'
#
loop_
_entity.id
_entity.type
_entity.pdbx_description
1 polymer ?
#
loop_
_entity_poly.entity_id
_entity_poly.type
_entity_poly.pdbx_seq_one_letter_code
_entity_poly.pdbx_strand_id
1 'polypeptide(L)'
;MNDVTSGMASRIIQLYLEEILACFLHKDYSVRLWAVKVVAIVLRQGLVAPQRMVPWLIALSTDEKQETAHRADALLKEIDKTY
;
A
#
# COMPACT_ATOMS: atom_id res chain seq x y z
N MET A 1 1.00 -27.77 4.61
CA MET A 1 2.30 -27.27 5.14
C MET A 1 2.73 -25.94 4.48
N ASN A 2 1.78 -25.09 4.05
CA ASN A 2 2.05 -23.75 3.47
C ASN A 2 1.82 -22.60 4.46
N ASP A 3 1.43 -22.87 5.71
CA ASP A 3 1.03 -21.83 6.67
C ASP A 3 2.18 -21.07 7.33
N VAL A 4 3.38 -21.66 7.40
CA VAL A 4 4.50 -21.02 8.10
C VAL A 4 5.01 -19.82 7.29
N THR A 5 5.15 -19.97 5.97
CA THR A 5 5.66 -18.90 5.10
C THR A 5 4.62 -17.80 4.89
N SER A 6 3.34 -18.14 4.72
CA SER A 6 2.26 -17.14 4.61
C SER A 6 2.03 -16.39 5.92
N GLY A 7 2.05 -17.09 7.07
CA GLY A 7 1.93 -16.49 8.39
C GLY A 7 3.08 -15.56 8.74
N MET A 8 4.32 -15.94 8.38
CA MET A 8 5.50 -15.08 8.57
C MET A 8 5.45 -13.82 7.71
N ALA A 9 5.07 -13.94 6.42
CA ALA A 9 4.94 -12.78 5.54
C ALA A 9 3.88 -11.79 6.04
N SER A 10 2.72 -12.29 6.47
CA SER A 10 1.68 -11.45 7.09
C SER A 10 2.20 -10.72 8.32
N ARG A 11 2.93 -11.42 9.21
CA ARG A 11 3.48 -10.81 10.43
C ARG A 11 4.50 -9.72 10.12
N ILE A 12 5.38 -9.93 9.14
CA ILE A 12 6.37 -8.92 8.73
C ILE A 12 5.65 -7.67 8.21
N ILE A 13 4.66 -7.83 7.33
CA ILE A 13 3.90 -6.69 6.80
C ILE A 13 3.19 -5.94 7.93
N GLN A 14 2.53 -6.63 8.86
CA GLN A 14 1.87 -5.99 10.00
C GLN A 14 2.82 -5.17 10.88
N LEU A 15 4.09 -5.60 11.01
CA LEU A 15 5.09 -4.89 11.80
C LEU A 15 5.61 -3.62 11.13
N TYR A 16 5.74 -3.61 9.80
CA TYR A 16 6.36 -2.50 9.05
C TYR A 16 5.37 -1.65 8.26
N LEU A 17 4.07 -1.95 8.33
CA LEU A 17 3.06 -1.29 7.49
C LEU A 17 3.04 0.22 7.73
N GLU A 18 3.20 0.67 8.97
CA GLU A 18 3.13 2.08 9.32
C GLU A 18 4.30 2.87 8.72
N GLU A 19 5.51 2.32 8.79
CA GLU A 19 6.71 2.88 8.18
C GLU A 19 6.64 2.85 6.65
N ILE A 20 6.07 1.79 6.06
CA ILE A 20 5.83 1.71 4.61
C ILE A 20 4.83 2.78 4.16
N LEU A 21 3.74 3.01 4.91
CA LEU A 21 2.77 4.05 4.59
C LEU A 21 3.36 5.45 4.78
N ALA A 22 4.18 5.67 5.81
CA ALA A 22 4.89 6.93 6.01
C ALA A 22 5.80 7.29 4.82
N CYS A 23 6.34 6.30 4.10
CA CYS A 23 7.12 6.53 2.88
C CYS A 23 6.35 7.24 1.76
N PHE A 24 5.02 7.30 1.80
CA PHE A 24 4.21 8.04 0.81
C PHE A 24 4.45 9.55 0.88
N LEU A 25 4.95 10.07 2.01
CA LEU A 25 5.25 11.50 2.19
C LEU A 25 6.75 11.81 2.01
N HIS A 26 7.53 10.84 1.54
CA HIS A 26 8.97 11.01 1.37
C HIS A 26 9.30 11.94 0.19
N LYS A 27 10.36 12.75 0.32
CA LYS A 27 10.76 13.72 -0.72
C LYS A 27 11.22 13.05 -2.02
N ASP A 28 11.87 11.89 -1.91
CA ASP A 28 12.30 11.10 -3.06
C ASP A 28 11.12 10.35 -3.69
N TYR A 29 10.87 10.63 -4.97
CA TYR A 29 9.84 9.97 -5.77
C TYR A 29 10.03 8.45 -5.86
N SER A 30 11.26 7.95 -5.94
CA SER A 30 11.53 6.52 -6.05
C SER A 30 11.02 5.78 -4.82
N VAL A 31 11.19 6.38 -3.64
CA VAL A 31 10.70 5.83 -2.37
C VAL A 31 9.17 5.77 -2.37
N ARG A 32 8.49 6.85 -2.76
CA ARG A 32 7.02 6.88 -2.86
C ARG A 32 6.49 5.85 -3.85
N LEU A 33 7.12 5.73 -5.02
CA LEU A 33 6.75 4.78 -6.07
C LEU A 33 6.90 3.33 -5.61
N TRP A 34 7.99 2.99 -4.93
CA TRP A 34 8.19 1.63 -4.43
C TRP A 34 7.26 1.31 -3.28
N ALA A 35 6.99 2.27 -2.39
CA ALA A 35 6.03 2.10 -1.32
C ALA A 35 4.63 1.75 -1.85
N VAL A 36 4.12 2.47 -2.87
CA VAL A 36 2.79 2.17 -3.43
C VAL A 36 2.75 0.81 -4.13
N LYS A 37 3.85 0.36 -4.74
CA LYS A 37 3.96 -1.00 -5.32
C LYS A 37 3.91 -2.09 -4.25
N VAL A 38 4.57 -1.89 -3.11
CA VAL A 38 4.49 -2.83 -1.98
C VAL A 38 3.05 -2.89 -1.45
N VAL A 39 2.43 -1.73 -1.25
CA VAL A 39 1.03 -1.62 -0.81
C VAL A 39 0.07 -2.34 -1.77
N ALA A 40 0.27 -2.20 -3.08
CA ALA A 40 -0.54 -2.92 -4.07
C ALA A 40 -0.48 -4.45 -3.91
N ILE A 41 0.72 -4.99 -3.64
CA ILE A 41 0.90 -6.43 -3.40
C ILE A 41 0.21 -6.86 -2.11
N VAL A 42 0.36 -6.08 -1.04
CA VAL A 42 -0.26 -6.33 0.28
C VAL A 42 -1.79 -6.38 0.17
N LEU A 43 -2.38 -5.41 -0.53
CA LEU A 43 -3.83 -5.33 -0.76
C LEU A 43 -4.32 -6.54 -1.58
N ARG A 44 -3.65 -6.87 -2.68
CA ARG A 44 -4.03 -8.00 -3.54
C ARG A 44 -3.96 -9.36 -2.82
N GLN A 45 -3.06 -9.51 -1.85
CA GLN A 45 -2.92 -10.73 -1.06
C GLN A 45 -3.87 -10.78 0.15
N GLY A 46 -4.61 -9.71 0.44
CA GLY A 46 -5.54 -9.65 1.57
C GLY A 46 -4.86 -9.75 2.94
N LEU A 47 -3.58 -9.37 3.04
CA LEU A 47 -2.79 -9.56 4.27
C LEU A 47 -3.19 -8.58 5.38
N VAL A 48 -3.78 -7.44 5.03
CA VAL A 48 -4.19 -6.38 5.96
C VAL A 48 -5.51 -5.76 5.51
N ALA A 49 -6.34 -5.38 6.47
CA ALA A 49 -7.59 -4.68 6.23
C ALA A 49 -7.34 -3.28 5.59
N PRO A 50 -8.03 -2.95 4.48
CA PRO A 50 -7.70 -1.80 3.65
C PRO A 50 -8.00 -0.45 4.31
N GLN A 51 -8.88 -0.40 5.32
CA GLN A 51 -9.36 0.84 5.93
C GLN A 51 -8.22 1.72 6.46
N ARG A 52 -7.13 1.12 6.96
CA ARG A 52 -5.95 1.86 7.46
C ARG A 52 -5.13 2.52 6.36
N MET A 53 -5.26 2.05 5.11
CA MET A 53 -4.43 2.48 3.97
C MET A 53 -5.11 3.59 3.16
N VAL A 54 -6.45 3.72 3.27
CA VAL A 54 -7.25 4.68 2.50
C VAL A 54 -6.77 6.14 2.67
N PRO A 55 -6.55 6.68 3.89
CA PRO A 55 -6.12 8.08 4.03
C PRO A 55 -4.77 8.36 3.37
N TRP A 56 -3.84 7.41 3.43
CA TRP A 56 -2.52 7.51 2.82
C TRP A 56 -2.60 7.46 1.29
N LEU A 57 -3.44 6.58 0.75
CA LEU A 57 -3.68 6.49 -0.70
C LEU A 57 -4.35 7.76 -1.24
N ILE A 58 -5.27 8.38 -0.49
CA ILE A 58 -5.86 9.68 -0.86
C ILE A 58 -4.80 10.78 -0.87
N ALA A 59 -3.90 10.81 0.12
CA ALA A 59 -2.79 11.76 0.10
C ALA A 59 -1.90 11.54 -1.13
N LEU A 60 -1.58 10.28 -1.44
CA LEU A 60 -0.72 9.92 -2.56
C LEU A 60 -1.37 10.13 -3.93
N SER A 61 -2.70 10.13 -4.05
CA SER A 61 -3.37 10.47 -5.33
C SER A 61 -3.18 11.93 -5.74
N THR A 62 -2.72 12.78 -4.82
CA THR A 62 -2.36 14.18 -5.09
C THR A 62 -0.88 14.39 -5.40
N ASP A 63 -0.10 13.31 -5.56
CA ASP A 63 1.35 13.38 -5.86
C ASP A 63 1.62 14.16 -7.16
N GLU A 64 2.69 14.97 -7.15
CA GLU A 64 3.18 15.68 -8.32
C GLU A 64 3.52 14.75 -9.50
N LYS A 65 3.86 13.48 -9.21
CA LYS A 65 4.16 12.47 -10.21
C LYS A 65 2.90 11.68 -10.54
N GLN A 66 2.40 11.90 -11.75
CA GLN A 66 1.19 11.24 -12.28
C GLN A 66 1.23 9.71 -12.17
N GLU A 67 2.41 9.08 -12.34
CA GLU A 67 2.49 7.63 -12.22
C GLU A 67 2.10 7.14 -10.81
N THR A 68 2.60 7.80 -9.77
CA THR A 68 2.30 7.45 -8.38
C THR A 68 0.84 7.76 -8.05
N ALA A 69 0.37 8.94 -8.47
CA ALA A 69 -1.01 9.39 -8.29
C ALA A 69 -2.03 8.44 -8.92
N HIS A 70 -1.85 8.09 -10.20
CA HIS A 70 -2.75 7.17 -10.91
C HIS A 70 -2.78 5.77 -10.29
N ARG A 71 -1.65 5.28 -9.76
CA ARG A 71 -1.60 4.00 -9.05
C ARG A 71 -2.38 4.06 -7.74
N ALA A 72 -2.25 5.14 -6.97
CA ALA A 72 -3.00 5.32 -5.75
C ALA A 72 -4.52 5.37 -6.02
N ASP A 73 -4.95 6.11 -7.05
CA ASP A 73 -6.35 6.16 -7.48
C ASP A 73 -6.88 4.79 -7.93
N ALA A 74 -6.08 4.01 -8.64
CA ALA A 74 -6.47 2.67 -9.06
C ALA A 74 -6.71 1.77 -7.83
N LEU A 75 -5.84 1.83 -6.83
CA LEU A 75 -6.00 1.06 -5.58
C LEU A 75 -7.23 1.51 -4.79
N LEU A 76 -7.51 2.81 -4.71
CA LEU A 76 -8.73 3.31 -4.07
C LEU A 76 -10.00 2.77 -4.74
N LYS A 77 -10.04 2.77 -6.08
CA LYS A 77 -11.16 2.19 -6.85
C LYS A 77 -11.31 0.68 -6.65
N GLU A 78 -10.20 -0.04 -6.47
CA GLU A 78 -10.24 -1.47 -6.17
C GLU A 78 -10.79 -1.75 -4.78
N ILE A 79 -10.40 -0.94 -3.79
CA ILE A 79 -10.94 -1.02 -2.42
C ILE A 79 -12.45 -0.76 -2.44
N ASP A 80 -12.90 0.32 -3.08
CA ASP A 80 -14.33 0.71 -3.16
C ASP A 80 -15.23 -0.34 -3.86
N LYS A 81 -14.67 -1.11 -4.79
CA LYS A 81 -15.41 -2.20 -5.45
C LYS A 81 -15.52 -3.46 -4.60
N THR A 82 -14.57 -3.68 -3.70
CA THR A 82 -14.39 -4.96 -2.99
C THR A 82 -15.00 -4.94 -1.59
N TYR A 83 -15.21 -3.75 -1.02
CA TYR A 83 -15.66 -3.51 0.35
C TYR A 83 -16.82 -2.53 0.39
#